data_AF-A0A817LWS0-F1
#
_entry.id   AF-A0A817LWS0-F1
#
_cell.length_a   1.000
_cell.length_b   1.000
_cell.length_c   1.000
_cell.angle_alpha   90.00
_cell.angle_beta   90.00
_cell.angle_gamma   90.00
#
_symmetry.space_group_name_H-M   'P 1'
#
loop_
_entity.id
_entity.type
_entity.pdbx_description
1 polymer ?
#
loop_
_entity_poly.entity_id
_entity_poly.type
_entity_poly.pdbx_seq_one_letter_code
_entity_poly.pdbx_strand_id
1 'polypeptide(L)'
;ILLAPKHNQTTKSTTVYIKQLMFGPWNDIDPYVISLFYFLGIWPLVYMSILLVDGQNQRLNGTLASLLAMALGGFILLPYFALRRDDNTRKFKLNLFIRIFESKLIPILLMISTVGLIFFAGSLGDFHVFLHEFWTHQFIHIMTIDFFVVSFLFPCLIADDLERRRMPQNNQFQFYFYLCFIPLIGPLIYLYKRQPLQQLK
;
A
#
# COMPACT_ATOMS: atom_id res chain seq x y z
N ILE A 1 2.50 -15.20 -49.02
CA ILE A 1 1.88 -14.08 -48.28
C ILE A 1 2.52 -14.07 -46.90
N LEU A 2 3.56 -13.25 -46.73
CA LEU A 2 4.26 -13.06 -45.46
C LEU A 2 3.32 -12.35 -44.49
N LEU A 3 2.87 -13.05 -43.46
CA LEU A 3 2.27 -12.41 -42.28
C LEU A 3 3.41 -11.70 -41.54
N ALA A 4 3.56 -10.41 -41.82
CA ALA A 4 4.45 -9.54 -41.08
C ALA A 4 4.09 -9.57 -39.59
N PRO A 5 5.07 -9.57 -38.67
CA PRO A 5 4.80 -9.46 -37.24
C PRO A 5 4.14 -8.12 -36.96
N LYS A 6 3.06 -8.13 -36.20
CA LYS A 6 2.29 -6.95 -35.76
C LYS A 6 3.10 -6.16 -34.72
N HIS A 7 4.24 -5.62 -35.12
CA HIS A 7 5.09 -4.79 -34.28
C HIS A 7 4.73 -3.31 -34.51
N ASN A 8 3.57 -2.90 -34.00
CA ASN A 8 3.07 -1.51 -34.03
C ASN A 8 2.29 -1.19 -32.75
N GLN A 9 2.84 -1.54 -31.58
CA GLN A 9 2.29 -1.16 -30.27
C GLN A 9 3.18 -0.17 -29.49
N THR A 10 4.26 0.32 -30.11
CA THR A 10 5.07 1.38 -29.56
C THR A 10 4.28 2.70 -29.62
N THR A 11 3.89 3.18 -28.44
CA THR A 11 3.17 4.44 -28.15
C THR A 11 1.63 4.42 -28.17
N LYS A 12 0.97 3.49 -27.44
CA LYS A 12 -0.18 4.00 -26.63
C LYS A 12 0.43 5.04 -25.68
N SER A 13 0.00 6.31 -25.76
CA SER A 13 0.45 7.32 -24.80
C SER A 13 0.20 6.79 -23.39
N THR A 14 1.19 6.85 -22.49
CA THR A 14 1.10 6.35 -21.11
C THR A 14 -0.18 6.82 -20.42
N THR A 15 -0.65 8.03 -20.75
CA THR A 15 -1.91 8.59 -20.28
C THR A 15 -3.16 7.78 -20.66
N VAL A 16 -3.19 7.19 -21.86
CA VAL A 16 -4.29 6.32 -22.32
C VAL A 16 -4.27 5.00 -21.56
N TYR A 17 -3.08 4.43 -21.34
CA TYR A 17 -2.92 3.19 -20.57
C TYR A 17 -3.34 3.37 -19.11
N ILE A 18 -2.95 4.47 -18.46
CA ILE A 18 -3.39 4.83 -17.10
C ILE A 18 -4.91 5.00 -17.04
N LYS A 19 -5.51 5.71 -18.00
CA LYS A 19 -6.97 5.86 -18.04
C LYS A 19 -7.68 4.52 -18.17
N GLN A 20 -7.16 3.60 -18.98
CA GLN A 20 -7.69 2.24 -19.10
C GLN A 20 -7.58 1.46 -17.78
N LEU A 21 -6.46 1.58 -17.05
CA LEU A 21 -6.33 0.98 -15.72
C LEU A 21 -7.35 1.56 -14.73
N MET A 22 -7.53 2.88 -14.71
CA MET A 22 -8.42 3.55 -13.76
C MET A 22 -9.91 3.27 -14.02
N PHE A 23 -10.34 3.27 -15.28
CA PHE A 23 -11.77 3.31 -15.64
C PHE A 23 -12.23 2.16 -16.55
N GLY A 24 -11.31 1.32 -17.03
CA GLY A 24 -11.59 0.33 -18.07
C GLY A 24 -11.70 0.93 -19.48
N PRO A 25 -11.94 0.11 -20.52
CA PRO A 25 -12.07 -1.35 -20.47
C PRO A 25 -10.73 -2.06 -20.28
N TRP A 26 -10.75 -3.22 -19.62
CA TRP A 26 -9.56 -3.97 -19.21
C TRP A 26 -9.19 -5.14 -20.13
N ASN A 27 -9.89 -5.30 -21.26
CA ASN A 27 -9.76 -6.48 -22.14
C ASN A 27 -8.35 -6.66 -22.73
N ASP A 28 -7.56 -5.58 -22.81
CA ASP A 28 -6.21 -5.58 -23.40
C ASP A 28 -5.10 -5.53 -22.32
N ILE A 29 -5.43 -5.65 -21.03
CA ILE A 29 -4.46 -5.51 -19.94
C ILE A 29 -4.43 -6.80 -19.14
N ASP A 30 -3.22 -7.29 -18.89
CA ASP A 30 -3.05 -8.49 -18.07
C ASP A 30 -3.59 -8.28 -16.63
N PRO A 31 -4.39 -9.22 -16.08
CA PRO A 31 -4.92 -9.18 -14.72
C PRO A 31 -3.90 -8.99 -13.59
N TYR A 32 -2.63 -9.41 -13.75
CA TYR A 32 -1.60 -9.11 -12.76
C TYR A 32 -1.27 -7.62 -12.73
N VAL A 33 -1.23 -6.95 -13.88
CA VAL A 33 -0.96 -5.49 -13.96
C VAL A 33 -2.13 -4.70 -13.37
N ILE A 34 -3.36 -5.11 -13.67
CA ILE A 34 -4.57 -4.52 -13.08
C ILE A 34 -4.51 -4.65 -11.56
N SER A 35 -4.23 -5.85 -11.06
CA SER A 35 -4.19 -6.12 -9.62
C SER A 35 -3.08 -5.35 -8.92
N LEU A 36 -1.90 -5.25 -9.54
CA LEU A 36 -0.79 -4.43 -9.06
C LEU A 36 -1.21 -2.96 -8.89
N PHE A 37 -1.90 -2.39 -9.90
CA PHE A 37 -2.40 -1.02 -9.83
C PHE A 37 -3.38 -0.82 -8.67
N TYR A 38 -4.32 -1.76 -8.47
CA TYR A 38 -5.26 -1.67 -7.35
C TYR A 38 -4.62 -1.93 -5.98
N PHE A 39 -3.59 -2.78 -5.90
CA PHE A 39 -2.80 -2.94 -4.68
C PHE A 39 -2.14 -1.63 -4.24
N LEU A 40 -1.62 -0.84 -5.19
CA LEU A 40 -1.13 0.51 -4.90
C LEU A 40 -2.21 1.45 -4.39
N GLY A 41 -3.49 1.25 -4.76
CA GLY A 41 -4.61 1.99 -4.18
C GLY A 41 -4.95 1.58 -2.74
N ILE A 42 -4.66 0.33 -2.35
CA ILE A 42 -4.91 -0.18 -0.99
C ILE A 42 -3.86 0.36 -0.01
N TRP A 43 -2.60 0.48 -0.43
CA TRP A 43 -1.48 0.91 0.41
C TRP A 43 -1.70 2.27 1.11
N PRO A 44 -2.14 3.35 0.45
CA PRO A 44 -2.48 4.61 1.08
C PRO A 44 -3.45 4.46 2.24
N LEU A 45 -4.43 3.56 2.15
CA LEU A 45 -5.40 3.32 3.23
C LEU A 45 -4.75 2.58 4.40
N VAL A 46 -3.88 1.61 4.12
CA VAL A 46 -3.08 0.89 5.12
C VAL A 46 -2.14 1.85 5.88
N TYR A 47 -1.43 2.72 5.16
CA TYR A 47 -0.56 3.74 5.76
C TYR A 47 -1.36 4.77 6.55
N MET A 48 -2.52 5.19 6.04
CA MET A 48 -3.38 6.15 6.72
C MET A 48 -3.84 5.63 8.08
N SER A 49 -4.10 4.33 8.23
CA SER A 49 -4.43 3.68 9.51
C SER A 49 -3.37 3.79 10.61
N ILE A 50 -2.12 4.14 10.30
CA ILE A 50 -1.05 4.40 11.28
C ILE A 50 -0.69 5.90 11.30
N LEU A 51 -0.47 6.48 10.11
CA LEU A 51 0.02 7.85 9.95
C LEU A 51 -0.98 8.93 10.37
N LEU A 52 -2.28 8.60 10.47
CA LEU A 52 -3.30 9.51 11.00
C LEU A 52 -3.07 9.93 12.45
N VAL A 53 -2.62 8.97 13.26
CA VAL A 53 -2.38 9.18 14.69
C VAL A 53 -0.98 9.72 14.88
N ASP A 54 -0.03 9.15 14.15
CA ASP A 54 1.35 9.58 14.19
C ASP A 54 1.54 11.03 13.72
N GLY A 55 0.90 11.41 12.62
CA GLY A 55 1.00 12.73 12.03
C GLY A 55 0.57 13.89 12.93
N GLN A 56 -0.20 13.66 14.00
CA GLN A 56 -0.54 14.71 14.98
C GLN A 56 0.68 15.19 15.76
N ASN A 57 1.67 14.33 15.92
CA ASN A 57 2.87 14.60 16.71
C ASN A 57 4.09 14.95 15.82
N GLN A 58 3.89 15.02 14.50
CA GLN A 58 4.96 15.26 13.52
C GLN A 58 4.95 16.69 12.99
N ARG A 59 6.11 17.14 12.49
CA ARG A 59 6.23 18.42 11.77
C ARG A 59 5.56 18.36 10.39
N LEU A 60 5.64 17.21 9.74
CA LEU A 60 5.01 16.96 8.44
C LEU A 60 3.73 16.18 8.65
N ASN A 61 2.69 16.52 7.89
CA ASN A 61 1.42 15.84 7.97
C ASN A 61 1.51 14.46 7.31
N GLY A 62 1.67 13.41 8.13
CA GLY A 62 1.74 12.02 7.66
C GLY A 62 0.51 11.56 6.88
N THR A 63 -0.66 12.15 7.13
CA THR A 63 -1.87 11.86 6.35
C THR A 63 -1.78 12.38 4.93
N LEU A 64 -1.19 13.57 4.76
CA LEU A 64 -0.97 14.15 3.45
C LEU A 64 0.07 13.34 2.69
N ALA A 65 1.14 12.90 3.35
CA ALA A 65 2.14 12.01 2.74
C ALA A 65 1.50 10.68 2.29
N SER A 66 0.64 10.07 3.13
CA SER A 66 -0.11 8.86 2.78
C SER A 66 -1.04 9.06 1.59
N LEU A 67 -1.74 10.21 1.51
CA LEU A 67 -2.63 10.52 0.39
C LEU A 67 -1.85 10.80 -0.90
N LEU A 68 -0.75 11.54 -0.79
CA LEU A 68 0.14 11.82 -1.92
C LEU A 68 0.78 10.54 -2.46
N ALA A 69 0.99 9.53 -1.61
CA ALA A 69 1.54 8.24 -2.03
C ALA A 69 0.62 7.52 -3.03
N MET A 70 -0.68 7.83 -3.04
CA MET A 70 -1.62 7.30 -4.04
C MET A 70 -1.32 7.79 -5.47
N ALA A 71 -0.78 9.02 -5.60
CA ALA A 71 -0.55 9.66 -6.91
C ALA A 71 0.93 9.68 -7.30
N LEU A 72 1.82 9.87 -6.34
CA LEU A 72 3.26 10.02 -6.53
C LEU A 72 4.04 8.73 -6.22
N GLY A 73 3.35 7.70 -5.71
CA GLY A 73 3.94 6.47 -5.21
C GLY A 73 4.49 6.59 -3.79
N GLY A 74 4.90 5.45 -3.24
CA GLY A 74 5.62 5.29 -1.99
C GLY A 74 6.90 6.10 -1.84
N PHE A 75 7.50 6.56 -2.93
CA PHE A 75 8.67 7.43 -2.87
C PHE A 75 8.44 8.72 -2.05
N ILE A 76 7.19 9.22 -2.00
CA ILE A 76 6.86 10.39 -1.17
C ILE A 76 6.93 10.09 0.33
N LEU A 77 6.82 8.81 0.72
CA LEU A 77 6.93 8.39 2.11
C LEU A 77 8.38 8.47 2.58
N LEU A 78 9.37 8.15 1.74
CA LEU A 78 10.79 8.18 2.13
C LEU A 78 11.23 9.51 2.80
N PRO A 79 11.00 10.70 2.20
CA PRO A 79 11.36 11.96 2.86
C PRO A 79 10.53 12.22 4.12
N TYR A 80 9.26 11.79 4.15
CA TYR A 80 8.45 11.87 5.37
C TYR A 80 9.09 11.05 6.49
N PHE A 81 9.46 9.80 6.23
CA PHE A 81 10.12 8.90 7.19
C PHE A 81 11.49 9.43 7.63
N ALA A 82 12.28 9.99 6.72
CA ALA A 82 13.59 10.56 7.04
C ALA A 82 13.52 11.78 7.98
N LEU A 83 12.43 12.57 7.87
CA LEU A 83 12.21 13.78 8.69
C LEU A 83 11.34 13.52 9.92
N ARG A 84 10.73 12.33 10.00
CA ARG A 84 9.86 11.92 11.10
C ARG A 84 10.68 11.80 12.39
N ARG A 85 10.05 12.13 13.52
CA ARG A 85 10.63 11.94 14.85
C ARG A 85 9.74 11.06 15.68
N ASP A 86 10.30 10.05 16.32
CA ASP A 86 9.53 9.18 17.18
C ASP A 86 9.28 9.90 18.52
N ASP A 87 8.06 10.38 18.72
CA ASP A 87 7.63 11.02 19.97
C ASP A 87 6.37 10.34 20.48
N ASN A 88 6.58 9.14 21.05
CA ASN A 88 5.53 8.28 21.59
C ASN A 88 4.98 8.80 22.95
N THR A 89 5.53 9.90 23.47
CA THR A 89 5.11 10.49 24.76
C THR A 89 3.98 11.53 24.62
N ARG A 90 3.73 12.03 23.41
CA ARG A 90 2.73 13.09 23.19
C ARG A 90 1.30 12.56 23.10
N LYS A 91 0.39 13.25 23.79
CA LYS A 91 -1.06 13.00 23.73
C LYS A 91 -1.60 13.22 22.32
N PHE A 92 -2.41 12.28 21.83
CA PHE A 92 -3.15 12.40 20.57
C PHE A 92 -4.65 12.58 20.85
N LYS A 93 -5.37 13.21 19.92
CA LYS A 93 -6.83 13.34 19.96
C LYS A 93 -7.48 12.40 18.96
N LEU A 94 -8.43 11.58 19.41
CA LEU A 94 -9.24 10.77 18.51
C LEU A 94 -10.35 11.62 17.91
N ASN A 95 -10.18 12.02 16.65
CA ASN A 95 -11.26 12.59 15.85
C ASN A 95 -12.09 11.47 15.18
N LEU A 96 -13.22 11.83 14.56
CA LEU A 96 -14.08 10.88 13.87
C LEU A 96 -13.32 10.10 12.78
N PHE A 97 -12.45 10.77 12.05
CA PHE A 97 -11.69 10.19 10.95
C PHE A 97 -10.70 9.11 11.42
N ILE A 98 -9.97 9.37 12.50
CA ILE A 98 -9.10 8.38 13.16
C ILE A 98 -9.92 7.21 13.67
N ARG A 99 -11.09 7.47 14.26
CA ARG A 99 -11.97 6.39 14.75
C ARG A 99 -12.44 5.46 13.62
N ILE A 100 -12.66 5.98 12.42
CA ILE A 100 -12.99 5.17 11.24
C ILE A 100 -11.79 4.28 10.87
N PHE A 101 -10.59 4.85 10.76
CA PHE A 101 -9.37 4.11 10.38
C PHE A 101 -8.79 3.21 11.49
N GLU A 102 -9.19 3.42 12.75
CA GLU A 102 -8.97 2.53 13.89
C GLU A 102 -9.98 1.37 13.94
N SER A 103 -11.08 1.44 13.17
CA SER A 103 -12.07 0.37 13.14
C SER A 103 -11.48 -0.90 12.53
N LYS A 104 -11.88 -2.05 13.08
CA LYS A 104 -11.56 -3.37 12.51
C LYS A 104 -12.21 -3.61 11.14
N LEU A 105 -13.22 -2.83 10.76
CA LEU A 105 -13.88 -2.96 9.47
C LEU A 105 -12.96 -2.58 8.30
N ILE A 106 -12.11 -1.56 8.45
CA ILE A 106 -11.18 -1.13 7.40
C ILE A 106 -10.24 -2.26 6.97
N PRO A 107 -9.45 -2.88 7.87
CA PRO A 107 -8.56 -3.96 7.46
C PRO A 107 -9.30 -5.18 6.94
N ILE A 108 -10.54 -5.47 7.39
CA ILE A 108 -11.36 -6.56 6.83
C ILE A 108 -11.74 -6.28 5.38
N LEU A 109 -12.26 -5.08 5.08
CA LEU A 109 -12.65 -4.71 3.72
C LEU A 109 -11.43 -4.71 2.79
N LEU A 110 -10.31 -4.15 3.22
CA LEU A 110 -9.07 -4.16 2.45
C LEU A 110 -8.50 -5.57 2.27
N MET A 111 -8.65 -6.46 3.25
CA MET A 111 -8.27 -7.88 3.13
C MET A 111 -9.14 -8.59 2.08
N ILE A 112 -10.45 -8.37 2.09
CA ILE A 112 -11.36 -8.94 1.08
C ILE A 112 -10.97 -8.45 -0.32
N SER A 113 -10.71 -7.15 -0.49
CA SER A 113 -10.24 -6.59 -1.76
C SER A 113 -8.90 -7.20 -2.19
N THR A 114 -7.95 -7.33 -1.26
CA THR A 114 -6.62 -7.90 -1.54
C THR A 114 -6.72 -9.36 -1.99
N VAL A 115 -7.48 -10.18 -1.26
CA VAL A 115 -7.70 -11.60 -1.60
C VAL A 115 -8.46 -11.73 -2.92
N GLY A 116 -9.46 -10.89 -3.15
CA GLY A 116 -10.21 -10.86 -4.41
C GLY A 116 -9.32 -10.54 -5.62
N LEU A 117 -8.41 -9.57 -5.49
CA LEU A 117 -7.45 -9.22 -6.54
C LEU A 117 -6.40 -10.32 -6.77
N ILE A 118 -5.90 -10.96 -5.70
CA ILE A 118 -5.00 -12.12 -5.83
C ILE A 118 -5.71 -13.24 -6.61
N PHE A 119 -6.96 -13.55 -6.24
CA PHE A 119 -7.74 -14.58 -6.91
C PHE A 119 -8.03 -14.22 -8.38
N PHE A 120 -8.36 -12.96 -8.65
CA PHE A 120 -8.60 -12.44 -10.00
C PHE A 120 -7.34 -12.54 -10.88
N ALA A 121 -6.19 -12.06 -10.40
CA ALA A 121 -4.91 -12.17 -11.11
C ALA A 121 -4.50 -13.63 -11.33
N GLY A 122 -4.62 -14.48 -10.31
CA GLY A 122 -4.23 -15.89 -10.40
C GLY A 122 -5.14 -16.72 -11.30
N SER A 123 -6.40 -16.32 -11.48
CA SER A 123 -7.36 -17.06 -12.30
C SER A 123 -7.33 -16.68 -13.78
N LEU A 124 -7.06 -15.40 -14.09
CA LEU A 124 -7.19 -14.85 -15.44
C LEU A 124 -5.89 -14.30 -16.01
N GLY A 125 -4.86 -14.09 -15.18
CA GLY A 125 -3.60 -13.49 -15.58
C GLY A 125 -2.59 -14.50 -16.10
N ASP A 126 -1.72 -14.03 -16.99
CA ASP A 126 -0.55 -14.77 -17.46
C ASP A 126 0.72 -14.11 -16.91
N PHE A 127 1.41 -14.84 -16.03
CA PHE A 127 2.62 -14.35 -15.38
C PHE A 127 3.75 -14.05 -16.39
N HIS A 128 3.82 -14.77 -17.52
CA HIS A 128 4.81 -14.49 -18.56
C HIS A 128 4.52 -13.17 -19.28
N VAL A 129 3.25 -12.86 -19.51
CA VAL A 129 2.82 -11.57 -20.08
C VAL A 129 3.17 -10.45 -19.11
N PHE A 130 2.86 -10.61 -17.82
CA PHE A 130 3.25 -9.66 -16.79
C PHE A 130 4.76 -9.39 -16.77
N LEU A 131 5.59 -10.43 -16.81
CA LEU A 131 7.04 -10.28 -16.84
C LEU A 131 7.52 -9.54 -18.08
N HIS A 132 6.98 -9.87 -19.25
CA HIS A 132 7.31 -9.15 -20.49
C HIS A 132 6.92 -7.67 -20.39
N GLU A 133 5.73 -7.37 -19.88
CA GLU A 133 5.25 -6.01 -19.65
C GLU A 133 6.10 -5.26 -18.62
N PHE A 134 6.57 -5.91 -17.56
CA PHE A 134 7.46 -5.33 -16.56
C PHE A 134 8.80 -4.85 -17.15
N TRP A 135 9.38 -5.57 -18.11
CA TRP A 135 10.63 -5.16 -18.77
C TRP A 135 10.42 -4.16 -19.90
N THR A 136 9.25 -4.19 -20.55
CA THR A 136 8.98 -3.40 -21.75
C THR A 136 8.34 -2.04 -21.43
N HIS A 137 7.48 -1.98 -20.41
CA HIS A 137 6.74 -0.78 -20.05
C HIS A 137 7.27 -0.14 -18.76
N GLN A 138 7.93 1.01 -18.93
CA GLN A 138 8.50 1.79 -17.81
C GLN A 138 7.47 2.09 -16.70
N PHE A 139 6.20 2.34 -17.05
CA PHE A 139 5.16 2.60 -16.06
C PHE A 139 4.93 1.40 -15.14
N ILE A 140 4.79 0.19 -15.71
CA ILE A 140 4.58 -1.05 -14.96
C ILE A 140 5.82 -1.37 -14.13
N HIS A 141 7.00 -1.19 -14.71
CA HIS A 141 8.27 -1.32 -13.99
C HIS A 141 8.32 -0.47 -12.71
N ILE A 142 8.02 0.83 -12.83
CA ILE A 142 8.02 1.77 -11.70
C ILE A 142 6.92 1.41 -10.69
N MET A 143 5.71 1.06 -11.15
CA MET A 143 4.62 0.64 -10.26
C MET A 143 4.99 -0.59 -9.42
N THR A 144 5.63 -1.60 -10.04
CA THR A 144 6.07 -2.81 -9.33
C THR A 144 7.12 -2.47 -8.28
N ILE A 145 8.11 -1.65 -8.63
CA ILE A 145 9.13 -1.19 -7.66
C ILE A 145 8.46 -0.44 -6.52
N ASP A 146 7.57 0.49 -6.85
CA ASP A 146 6.86 1.30 -5.86
C ASP A 146 6.07 0.43 -4.88
N PHE A 147 5.38 -0.61 -5.38
CA PHE A 147 4.68 -1.60 -4.57
C PHE A 147 5.60 -2.26 -3.54
N PHE A 148 6.80 -2.67 -3.92
CA PHE A 148 7.76 -3.24 -2.98
C PHE A 148 8.34 -2.20 -2.01
N VAL A 149 8.60 -0.98 -2.47
CA VAL A 149 9.05 0.13 -1.61
C VAL A 149 8.04 0.39 -0.50
N VAL A 150 6.75 0.57 -0.83
CA VAL A 150 5.72 0.77 0.20
C VAL A 150 5.55 -0.46 1.08
N SER A 151 5.73 -1.67 0.54
CA SER A 151 5.63 -2.91 1.31
C SER A 151 6.72 -3.02 2.37
N PHE A 152 7.97 -2.81 1.98
CA PHE A 152 9.13 -2.97 2.86
C PHE A 152 9.38 -1.77 3.77
N LEU A 153 8.79 -0.62 3.46
CA LEU A 153 8.81 0.53 4.36
C LEU A 153 7.82 0.39 5.52
N PHE A 154 6.76 -0.42 5.38
CA PHE A 154 5.72 -0.55 6.41
C PHE A 154 6.21 -1.17 7.74
N PRO A 155 7.05 -2.24 7.76
CA PRO A 155 7.62 -2.77 8.99
C PRO A 155 8.31 -1.74 9.90
N CYS A 156 8.87 -0.67 9.33
CA CYS A 156 9.50 0.41 10.09
C CYS A 156 8.51 1.15 11.01
N LEU A 157 7.21 1.08 10.75
CA LEU A 157 6.17 1.73 11.56
C LEU A 157 5.71 0.88 12.76
N ILE A 158 6.04 -0.41 12.79
CA ILE A 158 5.45 -1.37 13.73
C ILE A 158 5.92 -1.12 15.16
N ALA A 159 7.20 -0.78 15.34
CA ALA A 159 7.76 -0.51 16.67
C ALA A 159 6.99 0.62 17.38
N ASP A 160 6.79 1.74 16.68
CA ASP A 160 6.14 2.92 17.26
C ASP A 160 4.64 2.74 17.43
N ASP A 161 3.96 2.06 16.50
CA ASP A 161 2.52 1.82 16.63
C ASP A 161 2.24 0.83 17.79
N LEU A 162 3.10 -0.17 18.01
CA LEU A 162 3.01 -1.06 19.17
C LEU A 162 3.27 -0.32 20.48
N GLU A 163 4.28 0.55 20.52
CA GLU A 163 4.60 1.35 21.72
C GLU A 163 3.44 2.26 22.11
N ARG A 164 2.86 2.99 21.13
CA ARG A 164 1.68 3.83 21.35
C ARG A 164 0.47 3.06 21.88
N ARG A 165 0.35 1.80 21.48
CA ARG A 165 -0.72 0.88 21.93
C ARG A 165 -0.39 0.16 23.23
N ARG A 166 0.79 0.41 23.82
CA ARG A 166 1.29 -0.26 25.04
C ARG A 166 1.32 -1.78 24.91
N MET A 167 1.58 -2.27 23.70
CA MET A 167 1.75 -3.69 23.43
C MET A 167 3.19 -4.09 23.77
N PRO A 168 3.42 -5.27 24.37
CA PRO A 168 4.75 -5.69 24.78
C PRO A 168 5.69 -5.88 23.57
N GLN A 169 6.84 -5.21 23.60
CA GLN A 169 7.81 -5.19 22.49
C GLN A 169 8.69 -6.46 22.39
N ASN A 170 8.34 -7.55 23.07
CA ASN A 170 9.12 -8.79 23.02
C ASN A 170 8.73 -9.61 21.77
N ASN A 171 8.47 -10.92 21.91
CA ASN A 171 8.16 -11.82 20.78
C ASN A 171 7.02 -11.32 19.88
N GLN A 172 6.10 -10.50 20.39
CA GLN A 172 5.03 -9.91 19.58
C GLN A 172 5.54 -8.90 18.54
N PHE A 173 6.52 -8.05 18.89
CA PHE A 173 7.13 -7.14 17.93
C PHE A 173 7.79 -7.92 16.79
N GLN A 174 8.62 -8.90 17.13
CA GLN A 174 9.30 -9.73 16.12
C GLN A 174 8.30 -10.44 15.20
N PHE A 175 7.26 -11.05 15.76
CA PHE A 175 6.22 -11.69 14.97
C PHE A 175 5.58 -10.74 13.96
N TYR A 176 5.12 -9.56 14.41
CA TYR A 176 4.46 -8.61 13.51
C TYR A 176 5.44 -7.94 12.52
N PHE A 177 6.67 -7.68 12.95
CA PHE A 177 7.73 -7.15 12.09
C PHE A 177 8.00 -8.09 10.92
N TYR A 178 8.22 -9.38 11.19
CA TYR A 178 8.44 -10.38 10.12
C TYR A 178 7.19 -10.62 9.28
N LEU A 179 6.01 -10.65 9.91
CA LEU A 179 4.75 -10.82 9.20
C LEU A 179 4.52 -9.70 8.18
N CYS A 180 4.89 -8.46 8.51
CA CYS A 180 4.72 -7.30 7.63
C CYS A 180 5.60 -7.30 6.37
N PHE A 181 6.59 -8.20 6.26
CA PHE A 181 7.30 -8.41 4.99
C PHE A 181 6.47 -9.13 3.93
N ILE A 182 5.35 -9.75 4.31
CA ILE A 182 4.37 -10.30 3.36
C ILE A 182 3.49 -9.13 2.87
N PRO A 183 3.65 -8.66 1.61
CA PRO A 183 2.98 -7.47 1.12
C PRO A 183 1.46 -7.53 1.28
N LEU A 184 0.86 -6.44 1.75
CA LEU A 184 -0.56 -6.26 2.10
C LEU A 184 -1.11 -7.21 3.17
N ILE A 185 -0.97 -8.52 3.01
CA ILE A 185 -1.53 -9.53 3.93
C ILE A 185 -1.00 -9.32 5.35
N GLY A 186 0.32 -9.18 5.51
CA GLY A 186 0.94 -8.99 6.80
C GLY A 186 0.49 -7.70 7.52
N PRO A 187 0.62 -6.53 6.86
CA PRO A 187 0.08 -5.27 7.36
C PRO A 187 -1.40 -5.34 7.74
N LEU A 188 -2.24 -5.97 6.91
CA LEU A 188 -3.68 -6.06 7.17
C LEU A 188 -4.00 -6.96 8.37
N ILE A 189 -3.29 -8.08 8.55
CA ILE A 189 -3.40 -8.92 9.74
C ILE A 189 -2.98 -8.13 10.98
N TYR A 190 -1.87 -7.39 10.91
CA TYR A 190 -1.41 -6.52 11.98
C TYR A 190 -2.49 -5.48 12.35
N LEU A 191 -3.00 -4.74 11.37
CA LEU A 191 -4.05 -3.73 11.57
C LEU A 191 -5.32 -4.30 12.18
N TYR A 192 -5.69 -5.55 11.86
CA TYR A 192 -6.84 -6.23 12.45
C TYR A 192 -6.60 -6.67 13.90
N LYS A 193 -5.38 -7.13 14.22
CA LYS A 193 -5.01 -7.71 15.53
C LYS A 193 -4.50 -6.69 16.55
N ARG A 194 -4.04 -5.51 16.12
CA ARG A 194 -3.53 -4.48 17.03
C ARG A 194 -4.59 -4.05 18.05
N GLN A 195 -4.14 -3.70 19.26
CA GLN A 195 -5.03 -3.22 20.32
C GLN A 195 -5.55 -1.81 19.99
N PRO A 196 -6.78 -1.45 20.41
CA PRO A 196 -7.30 -0.10 20.19
C PRO A 196 -6.44 0.94 20.92
N LEU A 197 -6.31 2.12 20.34
CA LEU A 197 -5.59 3.22 20.98
C LEU A 197 -6.23 3.60 22.32
N GLN A 198 -5.40 3.65 23.37
CA GLN A 198 -5.79 4.13 24.69
C GLN A 198 -5.57 5.63 24.75
N GLN A 199 -6.64 6.42 24.91
CA GLN A 199 -6.48 7.86 25.15
C GLN A 199 -5.72 8.07 26.47
N LEU A 200 -4.64 8.86 26.41
CA LEU A 200 -3.99 9.38 27.60
C LEU A 200 -4.99 10.33 28.30
N LYS A 201 -5.56 9.88 29.42
CA LYS A 201 -6.30 10.75 30.35
C LYS A 201 -5.42 11.95 30.75
#